data_AF-A0A7Y2F1V9-F1
#
_entry.id   AF-A0A7Y2F1V9-F1
#
_cell.length_a   1.000
_cell.length_b   1.000
_cell.length_c   1.000
_cell.angle_alpha   90.00
_cell.angle_beta   90.00
_cell.angle_gamma   90.00
#
_symmetry.space_group_name_H-M   'P 1'
#
loop_
_entity.id
_entity.type
_entity.pdbx_description
1 polymer ?
#
loop_
_entity_poly.entity_id
_entity_poly.type
_entity_poly.pdbx_seq_one_letter_code
_entity_poly.pdbx_strand_id
1 'polypeptide(L)'
;MLTRLLFSLFFLATMSPILGQSIAREWNEEVLNAVRNDFARPTVHARNLFHTSVAMYDIWTVFDDRSEAFFLGKQWGNYINDFRGFETTETKEAAIDEAISYAVYRLILHRFSEAPGYSDIQLAV
;
A
#
# COMPACT_ATOMS: atom_id res chain seq x y z
N MET A 1 -15.22 -44.28 8.87
CA MET A 1 -16.02 -43.03 8.87
C MET A 1 -15.53 -42.02 9.89
N LEU A 2 -15.36 -42.42 11.16
CA LEU A 2 -14.98 -41.51 12.26
C LEU A 2 -13.61 -40.80 12.07
N THR A 3 -12.60 -41.50 11.56
CA THR A 3 -11.27 -40.93 11.25
C THR A 3 -11.31 -39.89 10.15
N ARG A 4 -12.17 -40.07 9.14
CA ARG A 4 -12.38 -39.08 8.08
C ARG A 4 -13.08 -37.83 8.63
N LEU A 5 -14.05 -38.02 9.52
CA LEU A 5 -14.75 -36.91 10.18
C LEU A 5 -13.80 -36.09 11.06
N LEU A 6 -12.94 -36.77 11.84
CA LEU A 6 -11.91 -36.12 12.67
C LEU A 6 -10.89 -35.36 11.82
N PHE A 7 -10.49 -35.89 10.67
CA PHE A 7 -9.58 -35.22 9.75
C PHE A 7 -10.23 -33.97 9.12
N SER A 8 -11.51 -34.05 8.73
CA SER A 8 -12.27 -32.91 8.20
C SER A 8 -12.51 -31.81 9.25
N LEU A 9 -12.79 -32.19 10.50
CA LEU A 9 -12.93 -31.25 11.63
C LEU A 9 -11.60 -30.57 11.98
N PHE A 10 -10.49 -31.30 11.92
CA PHE A 10 -9.15 -30.72 12.09
C PHE A 10 -8.82 -29.72 10.97
N PHE A 11 -9.13 -30.05 9.72
CA PHE A 11 -8.88 -29.17 8.58
C PHE A 11 -9.69 -27.86 8.64
N LEU A 12 -10.96 -27.93 9.05
CA LEU A 12 -11.78 -26.72 9.26
C LEU A 12 -11.26 -25.86 10.43
N ALA A 13 -10.75 -26.48 11.50
CA ALA A 13 -10.20 -25.75 12.64
C ALA A 13 -8.87 -25.05 12.34
N THR A 14 -8.13 -25.46 11.30
CA THR A 14 -6.90 -24.80 10.85
C THR A 14 -7.12 -23.65 9.88
N MET A 15 -8.35 -23.44 9.39
CA MET A 15 -8.68 -22.27 8.59
C MET A 15 -8.76 -21.07 9.53
N SER A 16 -7.63 -20.41 9.76
CA SER A 16 -7.65 -19.07 10.35
C SER A 16 -8.52 -18.18 9.45
N PRO A 17 -9.47 -17.41 10.00
CA PRO A 17 -10.11 -16.36 9.23
C PRO A 17 -8.98 -15.46 8.73
N ILE A 18 -8.88 -15.29 7.42
CA ILE A 18 -8.10 -14.19 6.85
C ILE A 18 -8.87 -12.95 7.31
N LEU A 19 -8.45 -12.37 8.44
CA LEU A 19 -8.83 -11.01 8.80
C LEU A 19 -8.52 -10.15 7.56
N GLY A 20 -9.48 -9.35 7.11
CA GLY A 20 -9.32 -8.50 5.93
C GLY A 20 -7.96 -7.82 5.95
N GLN A 21 -7.23 -7.93 4.84
CA GLN A 21 -5.91 -7.31 4.74
C GLN A 21 -6.10 -5.79 4.86
N SER A 22 -5.14 -5.09 5.44
CA SER A 22 -5.19 -3.63 5.42
C SER A 22 -5.04 -3.13 4.00
N ILE A 23 -5.60 -1.97 3.69
CA ILE A 23 -5.43 -1.32 2.39
C ILE A 23 -3.95 -1.17 2.01
N ALA A 24 -3.08 -0.88 3.00
CA ALA A 24 -1.65 -0.74 2.81
C ALA A 24 -0.99 -2.07 2.39
N ARG A 25 -1.51 -3.20 2.87
CA ARG A 25 -1.05 -4.54 2.47
C ARG A 25 -1.48 -4.84 1.05
N GLU A 26 -2.74 -4.55 0.69
CA GLU A 26 -3.27 -4.77 -0.66
C GLU A 26 -2.47 -3.95 -1.69
N TRP A 27 -2.27 -2.65 -1.44
CA TRP A 27 -1.46 -1.80 -2.30
C TRP A 27 0.01 -2.22 -2.39
N ASN A 28 0.58 -2.77 -1.32
CA ASN A 28 1.94 -3.33 -1.38
C ASN A 28 1.99 -4.53 -2.35
N GLU A 29 0.97 -5.40 -2.35
CA GLU A 29 0.90 -6.50 -3.31
C GLU A 29 0.76 -5.98 -4.76
N GLU A 30 -0.01 -4.92 -5.00
CA GLU A 30 -0.10 -4.31 -6.33
C GLU A 30 1.20 -3.63 -6.78
N VAL A 31 1.94 -3.01 -5.86
CA VAL A 31 3.29 -2.50 -6.17
C VAL A 31 4.23 -3.65 -6.52
N LEU A 32 4.17 -4.77 -5.80
CA LEU A 32 4.97 -5.96 -6.11
C LEU A 32 4.54 -6.62 -7.43
N ASN A 33 3.24 -6.63 -7.74
CA ASN A 33 2.72 -7.03 -9.03
C ASN A 33 3.29 -6.17 -10.15
N ALA A 34 3.31 -4.84 -9.97
CA ALA A 34 3.93 -3.92 -10.92
C ALA A 34 5.44 -4.15 -11.11
N VAL A 35 6.17 -4.44 -10.04
CA VAL A 35 7.61 -4.81 -10.11
C VAL A 35 7.82 -6.10 -10.92
N ARG A 36 6.95 -7.11 -10.77
CA ARG A 36 7.05 -8.37 -11.52
C ARG A 36 6.78 -8.21 -13.01
N ASN A 37 5.97 -7.21 -13.38
CA ASN A 37 5.60 -6.89 -14.75
C ASN A 37 6.52 -5.84 -15.42
N ASP A 38 7.64 -5.52 -14.78
CA ASP A 38 8.62 -4.55 -15.26
C ASP A 38 9.99 -5.20 -15.53
N PHE A 39 10.88 -4.47 -16.20
CA PHE A 39 12.27 -4.88 -16.41
C PHE A 39 13.00 -5.12 -15.08
N ALA A 40 14.04 -5.96 -15.12
CA ALA A 40 14.95 -6.15 -13.99
C ALA A 40 15.77 -4.88 -13.72
N ARG A 41 15.24 -3.99 -12.86
CA ARG A 41 15.83 -2.68 -12.52
C ARG A 41 15.89 -2.48 -11.00
N PRO A 42 16.77 -3.19 -10.27
CA PRO A 42 16.72 -3.25 -8.79
C PRO A 42 16.73 -1.89 -8.09
N THR A 43 17.51 -0.92 -8.58
CA THR A 43 17.58 0.43 -8.00
C THR A 43 16.31 1.24 -8.23
N VAL A 44 15.63 1.04 -9.37
CA VAL A 44 14.33 1.65 -9.67
C VAL A 44 13.26 1.06 -8.75
N HIS A 45 13.25 -0.25 -8.59
CA HIS A 45 12.29 -0.98 -7.76
C HIS A 45 12.43 -0.63 -6.28
N ALA A 46 13.66 -0.60 -5.77
CA ALA A 46 13.92 -0.19 -4.39
C ALA A 46 13.41 1.23 -4.11
N ARG A 47 13.62 2.17 -5.04
CA ARG A 47 13.11 3.53 -4.92
C ARG A 47 11.58 3.59 -4.99
N ASN A 48 10.95 2.82 -5.86
CA ASN A 48 9.50 2.76 -5.97
C ASN A 48 8.87 2.23 -4.67
N LEU A 49 9.41 1.14 -4.13
CA LEU A 49 8.99 0.56 -2.84
C LEU A 49 9.18 1.51 -1.66
N PHE A 50 10.30 2.24 -1.65
CA PHE A 50 10.55 3.25 -0.62
C PHE A 50 9.52 4.38 -0.68
N HIS A 51 9.29 4.95 -1.87
CA HIS A 51 8.34 6.06 -2.02
C HIS A 51 6.89 5.66 -1.73
N THR A 52 6.46 4.47 -2.12
CA THR A 52 5.10 3.99 -1.79
C THR A 52 4.97 3.75 -0.29
N SER A 53 5.99 3.20 0.36
CA SER A 53 6.02 3.01 1.82
C SER A 53 5.99 4.35 2.57
N VAL A 54 6.76 5.35 2.13
CA VAL A 54 6.74 6.71 2.69
C VAL A 54 5.37 7.35 2.51
N ALA A 55 4.76 7.24 1.32
CA ALA A 55 3.44 7.80 1.07
C ALA A 55 2.39 7.21 2.02
N MET A 56 2.35 5.87 2.16
CA MET A 56 1.42 5.20 3.06
C MET A 56 1.67 5.57 4.54
N TYR A 57 2.93 5.62 4.96
CA TYR A 57 3.29 5.98 6.32
C TYR A 57 2.91 7.42 6.66
N ASP A 58 3.27 8.37 5.80
CA ASP A 58 2.97 9.79 6.02
C ASP A 58 1.46 10.05 6.06
N ILE A 59 0.68 9.40 5.19
CA ILE A 59 -0.79 9.49 5.24
C ILE A 59 -1.33 9.00 6.58
N TRP A 60 -0.87 7.85 7.06
CA TRP A 60 -1.27 7.32 8.36
C TRP A 60 -0.87 8.27 9.50
N THR A 61 0.31 8.91 9.42
CA THR A 61 0.80 9.81 10.47
C THR A 61 -0.08 11.05 10.67
N VAL A 62 -0.78 11.50 9.63
CA VAL A 62 -1.70 12.66 9.75
C VAL A 62 -2.80 12.41 10.78
N PHE A 63 -3.16 11.14 11.02
CA PHE A 63 -4.22 10.76 11.94
C PHE A 63 -3.69 10.18 13.26
N ASP A 64 -2.37 10.14 13.48
CA ASP A 64 -1.77 9.61 14.70
C ASP A 64 -0.91 10.66 15.40
N ASP A 65 -1.43 11.17 16.53
CA ASP A 65 -0.83 12.27 17.31
C ASP A 65 0.55 11.95 17.93
N ARG A 66 1.00 10.69 17.86
CA ARG A 66 2.28 10.25 18.45
C ARG A 66 3.35 9.98 17.40
N SER A 67 2.97 9.96 16.14
CA SER A 67 3.86 9.67 15.02
C SER A 67 4.43 10.95 14.41
N GLU A 68 5.51 10.79 13.65
CA GLU A 68 6.14 11.90 12.93
C GLU A 68 6.27 11.52 11.46
N ALA A 69 5.70 12.33 10.57
CA ALA A 69 5.81 12.15 9.13
C ALA A 69 7.28 12.18 8.68
N PHE A 70 7.62 11.33 7.71
CA PHE A 70 8.95 11.28 7.12
C PHE A 70 9.16 12.42 6.12
N PHE A 71 8.18 12.70 5.26
CA PHE A 71 8.29 13.65 4.15
C PHE A 71 7.28 14.79 4.23
N LEU A 72 6.04 14.52 4.61
CA LEU A 72 4.94 15.47 4.69
C LEU A 72 5.15 16.50 5.80
N GLY A 73 5.05 17.79 5.50
CA GLY A 73 5.32 18.88 6.45
C GLY A 73 6.80 19.04 6.82
N LYS A 74 7.72 18.34 6.14
CA LYS A 74 9.16 18.37 6.42
C LYS A 74 9.92 19.14 5.35
N GLN A 75 11.08 19.66 5.76
CA GLN A 75 12.08 20.22 4.86
C GLN A 75 13.22 19.22 4.66
N TRP A 76 13.54 18.94 3.41
CA TRP A 76 14.63 18.08 2.99
C TRP A 76 15.63 18.89 2.16
N GLY A 77 16.69 19.37 2.80
CA GLY A 77 17.63 20.31 2.19
C GLY A 77 16.94 21.61 1.80
N ASN A 78 16.87 21.89 0.50
CA ASN A 78 16.19 23.09 -0.04
C ASN A 78 14.75 22.81 -0.49
N TYR A 79 14.28 21.56 -0.38
CA TYR A 79 12.91 21.18 -0.74
C TYR A 79 12.01 21.25 0.49
N ILE A 80 10.90 21.97 0.37
CA ILE A 80 9.90 22.10 1.43
C ILE A 80 8.63 21.40 0.96
N ASN A 81 8.19 20.40 1.72
CA ASN A 81 6.92 19.72 1.48
C ASN A 81 5.85 20.27 2.43
N ASP A 82 5.33 21.44 2.12
CA ASP A 82 4.34 22.10 2.96
C ASP A 82 3.07 21.25 3.08
N PHE A 83 2.65 21.02 4.32
CA PHE A 83 1.36 20.41 4.63
C PHE A 83 0.58 21.30 5.58
N ARG A 84 -0.59 21.75 5.13
CA ARG A 84 -1.44 22.69 5.88
C ARG A 84 -2.59 22.01 6.62
N GLY A 85 -2.59 20.68 6.65
CA GLY A 85 -3.72 19.89 7.11
C GLY A 85 -4.84 19.81 6.08
N PHE A 86 -5.87 19.05 6.42
CA PHE A 86 -7.13 18.97 5.70
C PHE A 86 -8.25 18.60 6.69
N GLU A 87 -9.49 18.71 6.26
CA GLU A 87 -10.66 18.25 7.01
C GLU A 87 -11.37 17.15 6.22
N THR A 88 -11.90 16.15 6.92
CA THR A 88 -12.73 15.09 6.35
C THR A 88 -13.93 14.83 7.24
N THR A 89 -15.05 14.45 6.64
CA THR A 89 -16.26 14.00 7.33
C THR A 89 -16.30 12.48 7.53
N GLU A 90 -15.32 11.76 6.99
CA GLU A 90 -15.23 10.31 7.06
C GLU A 90 -14.63 9.84 8.40
N THR A 91 -14.73 8.53 8.66
CA THR A 91 -13.98 7.93 9.77
C THR A 91 -12.48 7.96 9.46
N LYS A 92 -11.66 7.93 10.52
CA LYS A 92 -10.19 7.86 10.39
C LYS A 92 -9.77 6.74 9.43
N GLU A 93 -10.34 5.56 9.58
CA GLU A 93 -9.99 4.39 8.78
C GLU A 93 -10.36 4.59 7.31
N ALA A 94 -11.58 5.07 7.01
CA ALA A 94 -12.01 5.31 5.64
C ALA A 94 -11.16 6.38 4.94
N ALA A 95 -10.85 7.48 5.64
CA ALA A 95 -10.02 8.54 5.09
C ALA A 95 -8.57 8.10 4.86
N ILE A 96 -8.01 7.25 5.73
CA ILE A 96 -6.69 6.63 5.51
C ILE A 96 -6.74 5.71 4.30
N ASP A 97 -7.79 4.89 4.17
CA ASP A 97 -7.94 3.93 3.09
C ASP A 97 -8.08 4.62 1.73
N GLU A 98 -8.89 5.67 1.64
CA GLU A 98 -9.02 6.48 0.44
C GLU A 98 -7.69 7.17 0.09
N ALA A 99 -7.06 7.83 1.06
CA ALA A 99 -5.83 8.57 0.83
C ALA A 99 -4.68 7.66 0.38
N ILE A 100 -4.49 6.51 1.04
CA ILE A 100 -3.49 5.50 0.63
C ILE A 100 -3.79 5.03 -0.80
N SER A 101 -5.04 4.70 -1.08
CA SER A 101 -5.42 4.18 -2.39
C SER A 101 -5.14 5.18 -3.49
N TYR A 102 -5.54 6.42 -3.30
CA TYR A 102 -5.28 7.49 -4.25
C TYR A 102 -3.77 7.73 -4.46
N ALA A 103 -3.00 7.79 -3.38
CA ALA A 103 -1.57 8.06 -3.46
C ALA A 103 -0.80 6.94 -4.17
N VAL A 104 -1.07 5.68 -3.82
CA VAL A 104 -0.36 4.54 -4.42
C VAL A 104 -0.81 4.31 -5.87
N TYR A 105 -2.11 4.43 -6.18
CA TYR A 105 -2.62 4.40 -7.55
C TYR A 105 -1.86 5.39 -8.46
N ARG A 106 -1.77 6.65 -8.04
CA ARG A 106 -1.06 7.71 -8.78
C ARG A 106 0.43 7.40 -8.93
N LEU A 107 1.07 6.88 -7.89
CA LEU A 107 2.47 6.47 -7.95
C LEU A 107 2.69 5.32 -8.92
N ILE A 108 1.84 4.30 -8.92
CA ILE A 108 1.95 3.15 -9.83
C ILE A 108 1.84 3.61 -11.28
N LEU A 109 0.77 4.34 -11.63
CA LEU A 109 0.57 4.82 -13.00
C LEU A 109 1.73 5.67 -13.51
N HIS A 110 2.27 6.53 -12.65
CA HIS A 110 3.41 7.36 -13.03
C HIS A 110 4.71 6.55 -13.16
N ARG A 111 5.02 5.69 -12.17
CA ARG A 111 6.35 5.06 -12.04
C ARG A 111 6.53 3.84 -12.95
N PHE A 112 5.44 3.18 -13.33
CA PHE A 112 5.46 1.99 -14.19
C PHE A 112 4.92 2.26 -15.60
N SER A 113 4.67 3.51 -15.97
CA SER A 113 4.21 3.94 -17.31
C SER A 113 5.03 3.37 -18.48
N GLU A 114 6.33 3.15 -18.27
CA GLU A 114 7.26 2.60 -19.26
C GLU A 114 7.58 1.11 -19.03
N ALA A 115 6.82 0.41 -18.18
CA ALA A 115 6.99 -1.02 -17.97
C ALA A 115 6.44 -1.82 -19.18
N PRO A 116 7.08 -2.92 -19.60
CA PRO A 116 6.57 -3.77 -20.68
C PRO A 116 5.17 -4.32 -20.40
N GLY A 117 4.82 -4.58 -19.13
CA GLY A 117 3.49 -5.04 -18.72
C GLY A 117 2.55 -3.91 -18.24
N TYR A 118 2.76 -2.65 -18.66
CA TYR A 118 1.98 -1.53 -18.14
C TYR A 118 0.45 -1.69 -18.30
N SER A 119 -0.03 -2.30 -19.40
CA SER A 119 -1.45 -2.58 -19.57
C SER A 119 -2.02 -3.46 -18.47
N ASP A 120 -1.28 -4.49 -18.06
CA ASP A 120 -1.71 -5.46 -17.05
C ASP A 120 -1.65 -4.82 -15.66
N ILE A 121 -0.65 -3.97 -15.42
CA ILE A 121 -0.54 -3.17 -14.21
C ILE A 121 -1.73 -2.22 -14.08
N GLN A 122 -2.09 -1.51 -15.15
CA GLN A 122 -3.20 -0.56 -15.15
C GLN A 122 -4.56 -1.25 -14.93
N LEU A 123 -4.73 -2.48 -15.41
CA LEU A 123 -5.96 -3.24 -15.20
C LEU A 123 -6.12 -3.77 -13.77
N ALA A 124 -5.02 -3.88 -13.03
CA ALA A 124 -5.02 -4.38 -11.66
C ALA A 124 -5.32 -3.32 -10.60
N VAL A 125 -5.22 -2.02 -10.94
CA VAL A 125 -5.29 -0.89 -9.99
C VAL A 125 -6.44 0.09 -10.24
#